data_AF-A0A2D5Z7D5-F1
#
_entry.id   AF-A0A2D5Z7D5-F1
#
_cell.length_a   1.000
_cell.length_b   1.000
_cell.length_c   1.000
_cell.angle_alpha   90.00
_cell.angle_beta   90.00
_cell.angle_gamma   90.00
#
_symmetry.space_group_name_H-M   'P 1'
#
loop_
_entity.id
_entity.type
_entity.pdbx_description
1 polymer ?
#
loop_
_entity_poly.entity_id
_entity_poly.type
_entity_poly.pdbx_seq_one_letter_code
_entity_poly.pdbx_strand_id
1 'polypeptide(L)'
;MSKQDRPWLQPVLVAASIVVLAIAVVVVFRSTAGNSRSVVGEAVLGCTACDYFYRSDNRRGPLNCPKCDARAAWPAMLCRKCNRVVGIDRMMMRREGISDATCPHCGSTDLRTIRSSESLEGF
;
A
#
# COMPACT_ATOMS: atom_id res chain seq x y z
N MET A 1 1.47 -32.22 59.82
CA MET A 1 2.86 -32.33 59.35
C MET A 1 2.95 -31.71 57.97
N SER A 2 3.81 -30.71 57.87
CA SER A 2 3.81 -29.66 56.84
C SER A 2 4.42 -30.11 55.51
N LYS A 3 3.87 -29.50 54.46
CA LYS A 3 4.40 -29.38 53.10
C LYS A 3 5.93 -29.37 53.09
N GLN A 4 6.52 -30.49 52.69
CA GLN A 4 7.95 -30.61 52.45
C GLN A 4 8.18 -30.19 51.00
N ASP A 5 8.69 -28.98 50.87
CA ASP A 5 9.06 -28.29 49.65
C ASP A 5 9.94 -29.18 48.77
N ARG A 6 9.54 -29.32 47.50
CA ARG A 6 10.35 -29.95 46.45
C ARG A 6 11.14 -28.84 45.76
N PRO A 7 12.38 -28.53 46.18
CA PRO A 7 13.14 -27.38 45.68
C PRO A 7 13.46 -27.45 44.19
N TRP A 8 13.36 -28.64 43.59
CA TRP A 8 13.52 -28.86 42.14
C TRP A 8 12.28 -28.53 41.31
N LEU A 9 11.09 -28.36 41.91
CA LEU A 9 9.90 -27.98 41.14
C LEU A 9 9.92 -26.51 40.70
N GLN A 10 10.53 -25.61 41.49
CA GLN A 10 10.65 -24.20 41.14
C GLN A 10 11.41 -23.94 39.83
N PRO A 11 12.62 -24.47 39.60
CA PRO A 11 13.34 -24.21 38.34
C PRO A 11 12.63 -24.83 37.12
N VAL A 12 11.94 -25.96 37.29
CA VAL A 12 11.19 -26.61 36.19
C VAL A 12 9.98 -25.77 35.79
N LEU A 13 9.25 -25.21 36.77
CA LEU A 13 8.13 -24.33 36.49
C LEU A 13 8.59 -23.03 35.81
N VAL A 14 9.71 -22.45 36.26
CA VAL A 14 10.29 -21.25 35.64
C VAL A 14 10.70 -21.52 34.18
N ALA A 15 11.40 -22.62 33.93
CA ALA A 15 11.80 -23.02 32.56
C ALA A 15 10.58 -23.24 31.65
N ALA A 16 9.54 -23.91 32.15
CA ALA A 16 8.30 -24.12 31.41
C ALA A 16 7.60 -22.80 31.05
N SER A 17 7.53 -21.84 31.98
CA SER A 17 6.94 -20.53 31.69
C SER A 17 7.72 -19.72 30.65
N ILE A 18 9.06 -19.81 30.62
CA ILE A 18 9.89 -19.14 29.61
C ILE A 18 9.61 -19.72 28.22
N VAL A 19 9.52 -21.05 28.11
CA VAL A 19 9.23 -21.73 26.84
C VAL A 19 7.85 -21.33 26.31
N VAL A 20 6.83 -21.30 27.17
CA VAL A 20 5.47 -20.87 26.79
C VAL A 20 5.47 -19.41 26.32
N LEU A 21 6.21 -18.52 27.01
CA LEU A 21 6.31 -17.11 26.62
C LEU A 21 7.00 -16.96 25.25
N ALA A 22 8.07 -17.71 25.00
CA ALA A 22 8.79 -17.70 23.73
C ALA A 22 7.90 -18.17 22.57
N ILE A 23 7.12 -19.25 22.77
CA ILE A 23 6.16 -19.73 21.78
C ILE A 23 5.08 -18.69 21.51
N ALA A 24 4.54 -18.05 22.56
CA ALA A 24 3.54 -16.99 22.41
C ALA A 24 4.09 -15.79 21.61
N VAL A 25 5.32 -15.35 21.89
CA VAL A 25 5.98 -14.27 21.13
C VAL A 25 6.16 -14.68 19.65
N VAL A 26 6.59 -15.91 19.37
CA VAL A 26 6.76 -16.39 17.99
C VAL A 26 5.42 -16.46 17.25
N VAL A 27 4.34 -16.90 17.90
CA VAL A 27 2.99 -16.96 17.31
C VAL A 27 2.44 -15.56 17.06
N VAL A 28 2.62 -14.62 17.99
CA VAL A 28 2.23 -13.21 17.81
C VAL A 28 3.04 -12.58 16.68
N PHE A 29 4.35 -12.83 16.61
CA PHE A 29 5.20 -12.28 15.55
C PHE A 29 4.88 -12.89 14.17
N ARG A 30 4.56 -14.19 14.10
CA ARG A 30 4.12 -14.82 12.85
C ARG A 30 2.72 -14.38 12.43
N SER A 31 1.82 -14.14 13.38
CA SER A 31 0.48 -13.63 13.05
C SER A 31 0.54 -12.18 12.58
N THR A 32 1.35 -11.31 13.18
CA THR A 32 1.56 -9.94 12.66
C THR A 32 2.30 -9.92 11.32
N ALA A 33 3.32 -10.76 11.14
CA ALA A 33 4.01 -10.89 9.86
C ALA A 33 3.10 -11.48 8.75
N GLY A 34 2.27 -12.47 9.09
CA GLY A 34 1.33 -13.13 8.17
C GLY A 34 0.07 -12.32 7.86
N ASN A 35 -0.29 -11.36 8.73
CA ASN A 35 -1.43 -10.46 8.50
C ASN A 35 -1.08 -9.25 7.61
N SER A 36 0.12 -9.23 7.04
CA SER A 36 0.39 -8.51 5.79
C SER A 36 -0.27 -9.24 4.61
N ARG A 37 -1.54 -9.64 4.74
CA ARG A 37 -2.38 -9.83 3.56
C ARG A 37 -2.32 -8.50 2.87
N SER A 38 -1.54 -8.46 1.79
CA SER A 38 -1.53 -7.37 0.83
C SER A 38 -2.97 -6.94 0.69
N VAL A 39 -3.32 -5.80 1.30
CA VAL A 39 -4.50 -5.05 0.91
C VAL A 39 -4.41 -5.09 -0.59
N VAL A 40 -5.42 -5.70 -1.24
CA VAL A 40 -5.55 -5.74 -2.68
C VAL A 40 -5.72 -4.27 -3.04
N GLY A 41 -4.58 -3.58 -3.11
CA GLY A 41 -4.48 -2.15 -3.29
C GLY A 41 -4.91 -1.95 -4.70
N GLU A 42 -6.17 -1.58 -4.84
CA GLU A 42 -6.79 -1.16 -6.07
C GLU A 42 -5.83 -0.17 -6.74
N ALA A 43 -5.39 -0.52 -7.94
CA ALA A 43 -4.58 0.34 -8.75
C ALA A 43 -5.52 1.41 -9.33
N VAL A 44 -5.35 2.67 -8.94
CA VAL A 44 -6.02 3.78 -9.61
C VAL A 44 -5.28 4.07 -10.91
N LEU A 45 -5.93 3.82 -12.05
CA LEU A 45 -5.45 4.22 -13.38
C LEU A 45 -6.06 5.55 -13.78
N GLY A 46 -5.32 6.31 -14.58
CA GLY A 46 -5.78 7.58 -15.13
C GLY A 46 -5.51 7.64 -16.63
N CYS A 47 -6.54 7.97 -17.41
CA CYS A 47 -6.42 8.20 -18.83
C CYS A 47 -6.05 9.65 -19.09
N THR A 48 -4.86 9.88 -19.66
CA THR A 48 -4.38 11.23 -20.00
C THR A 48 -5.06 11.82 -21.25
N ALA A 49 -5.82 11.01 -21.99
CA ALA A 49 -6.50 11.45 -23.21
C ALA A 49 -7.88 12.09 -22.93
N CYS A 50 -8.63 11.54 -21.98
CA CYS A 50 -9.98 12.01 -21.63
C CYS A 50 -10.10 12.44 -20.15
N ASP A 51 -8.96 12.53 -19.46
CA ASP A 51 -8.85 12.89 -18.05
C ASP A 51 -9.70 12.00 -17.11
N TYR A 52 -10.03 10.77 -17.55
CA TYR A 52 -10.87 9.83 -16.80
C TYR A 52 -10.06 8.90 -15.90
N PHE A 53 -10.54 8.66 -14.69
CA PHE A 53 -9.89 7.79 -13.70
C PHE A 53 -10.78 6.58 -13.41
N TYR A 54 -10.15 5.44 -13.16
CA TYR A 54 -10.89 4.23 -12.79
C TYR A 54 -10.02 3.28 -11.97
N ARG A 55 -10.69 2.40 -11.24
CA ARG A 55 -10.03 1.34 -10.48
C ARG A 55 -9.86 0.12 -11.36
N SER A 56 -8.72 -0.54 -11.21
CA SER A 56 -8.52 -1.87 -11.78
C SER A 56 -7.92 -2.80 -10.75
N ASP A 57 -8.43 -4.02 -10.75
CA ASP A 57 -7.88 -5.15 -9.99
C ASP A 57 -6.55 -5.62 -10.58
N ASN A 58 -6.25 -5.22 -11.82
CA ASN A 58 -5.10 -5.68 -12.54
C ASN A 58 -3.92 -4.70 -12.40
N ARG A 59 -2.91 -5.08 -11.60
CA ARG A 59 -1.67 -4.30 -11.41
C ARG A 59 -0.70 -4.36 -12.60
N ARG A 60 -1.02 -5.17 -13.63
CA ARG A 60 -0.16 -5.43 -14.78
C ARG A 60 -0.40 -4.40 -15.90
N GLY A 61 0.10 -3.19 -15.66
CA GLY A 61 0.40 -2.23 -16.73
C GLY A 61 -0.78 -1.37 -17.21
N PRO A 62 -0.50 -0.48 -18.17
CA PRO A 62 -1.48 0.46 -18.71
C PRO A 62 -2.59 -0.30 -19.43
N LEU A 63 -3.81 -0.25 -18.89
CA LEU A 63 -5.02 -0.79 -19.50
C LEU A 63 -5.64 0.26 -20.42
N ASN A 64 -6.52 -0.16 -21.32
CA ASN A 64 -7.33 0.80 -22.08
C ASN A 64 -8.36 1.45 -21.16
N CYS A 65 -8.59 2.74 -21.39
CA CYS A 65 -9.60 3.52 -20.69
C CYS A 65 -10.99 3.03 -21.09
N PRO A 66 -11.89 2.72 -20.15
CA PRO A 66 -13.24 2.26 -20.49
C PRO A 66 -14.10 3.36 -21.15
N LYS A 67 -13.72 4.63 -21.03
CA LYS A 67 -14.47 5.77 -21.59
C LYS A 67 -14.10 6.09 -23.04
N CYS A 68 -12.83 5.93 -23.42
CA CYS A 68 -12.32 6.35 -24.73
C CYS A 68 -11.38 5.35 -25.41
N ASP A 69 -11.17 4.17 -24.81
CA ASP A 69 -10.27 3.09 -25.25
C ASP A 69 -8.78 3.48 -25.40
N ALA A 70 -8.42 4.73 -25.08
CA ALA A 70 -7.03 5.17 -25.09
C ALA A 70 -6.25 4.52 -23.95
N ARG A 71 -4.94 4.35 -24.15
CA ARG A 71 -4.03 3.76 -23.17
C ARG A 71 -3.98 4.59 -21.89
N ALA A 72 -4.42 4.02 -20.76
CA ALA A 72 -4.38 4.67 -19.46
C ALA A 72 -3.00 4.54 -18.82
N ALA A 73 -2.56 5.56 -18.10
CA ALA A 73 -1.29 5.55 -17.40
C ALA A 73 -1.44 4.96 -15.99
N TRP A 74 -0.38 4.28 -15.54
CA TRP A 74 -0.22 3.85 -14.16
C TRP A 74 1.26 3.94 -13.75
N PRO A 75 1.59 4.60 -12.63
CA PRO A 75 0.71 5.34 -11.72
C PRO A 75 0.21 6.66 -12.34
N ALA A 76 -1.03 7.04 -12.01
CA ALA A 76 -1.63 8.31 -12.39
C ALA A 76 -1.68 9.29 -11.21
N MET A 77 -1.49 10.57 -11.49
CA MET A 77 -1.67 11.67 -10.54
C MET A 77 -2.59 12.73 -11.12
N LEU A 78 -3.18 13.55 -10.24
CA LEU A 78 -3.95 14.73 -10.63
C LEU A 78 -3.12 15.99 -10.36
N CYS A 79 -2.99 16.86 -11.36
CA CYS A 79 -2.44 18.20 -11.14
C CYS A 79 -3.52 19.13 -10.62
N ARG A 80 -3.33 19.74 -9.43
CA ARG A 80 -4.36 20.63 -8.84
C ARG A 80 -4.49 21.96 -9.57
N LYS A 81 -3.45 22.39 -10.28
CA LYS A 81 -3.43 23.68 -10.98
C LYS A 81 -4.24 23.68 -12.27
N CYS A 82 -4.12 22.63 -13.08
CA CYS A 82 -4.83 22.51 -14.37
C CYS A 82 -5.92 21.44 -14.38
N ASN A 83 -6.13 20.76 -13.24
CA ASN A 83 -7.09 19.68 -13.06
C ASN A 83 -6.97 18.54 -14.10
N ARG A 84 -5.73 18.28 -14.56
CA ARG A 84 -5.44 17.26 -15.58
C ARG A 84 -4.77 16.02 -15.00
N VAL A 85 -5.02 14.90 -15.65
CA VAL A 85 -4.45 13.60 -15.30
C VAL A 85 -3.08 13.48 -15.93
N VAL A 86 -2.10 13.13 -15.12
CA VAL A 86 -0.73 12.94 -15.58
C VAL A 86 -0.28 11.52 -15.26
N GLY A 87 0.22 10.84 -16.28
CA GLY A 87 0.92 9.58 -16.10
C GLY A 87 2.35 9.86 -15.64
N ILE A 88 2.80 9.16 -14.60
CA ILE A 88 4.17 9.27 -14.13
C ILE A 88 4.87 7.94 -14.30
N ASP A 89 6.08 7.99 -14.85
CA ASP A 89 6.90 6.80 -15.00
C ASP A 89 7.35 6.29 -13.61
N ARG A 90 7.14 4.99 -13.37
CA ARG A 90 7.62 4.32 -12.15
C ARG A 90 9.13 4.47 -11.98
N MET A 91 9.89 4.55 -13.07
CA MET A 91 11.35 4.76 -12.99
C MET A 91 11.68 6.13 -12.43
N MET A 92 10.90 7.15 -12.78
CA MET A 92 11.07 8.53 -12.31
C MET A 92 10.76 8.63 -10.82
N MET A 93 9.65 8.02 -10.37
CA MET A 93 9.32 7.93 -8.94
C MET A 93 10.42 7.27 -8.10
N ARG A 94 11.13 6.27 -8.63
CA ARG A 94 12.19 5.56 -7.90
C ARG A 94 13.48 6.38 -7.78
N ARG A 95 13.78 7.24 -8.75
CA ARG A 95 15.04 8.01 -8.78
C ARG A 95 14.94 9.36 -8.07
N GLU A 96 13.83 10.06 -8.29
CA GLU A 96 13.68 11.47 -7.88
C GLU A 96 12.66 11.65 -6.75
N GLY A 97 11.90 10.60 -6.43
CA GLY A 97 10.76 10.72 -5.54
C GLY A 97 9.57 11.43 -6.22
N ILE A 98 8.41 11.41 -5.56
CA ILE A 98 7.18 12.00 -6.11
C ILE A 98 7.22 13.53 -6.10
N SER A 99 8.03 14.13 -5.22
CA SER A 99 8.11 15.57 -4.95
C SER A 99 8.66 16.41 -6.10
N ASP A 100 9.46 15.82 -6.99
CA ASP A 100 10.08 16.53 -8.11
C ASP A 100 9.31 16.36 -9.42
N ALA A 101 8.26 15.55 -9.42
CA ALA A 101 7.43 15.36 -10.61
C ALA A 101 6.69 16.65 -10.97
N THR A 102 6.80 17.06 -12.24
CA THR A 102 6.18 18.28 -12.75
C THR A 102 5.07 17.95 -13.74
N CYS A 103 3.96 18.68 -13.69
CA CYS A 103 2.88 18.53 -14.66
C CYS A 103 3.36 18.95 -16.06
N PRO A 104 3.32 18.08 -17.09
CA PRO A 104 3.77 18.42 -18.44
C PRO A 104 2.87 19.46 -19.13
N HIS A 105 1.65 19.69 -18.62
CA HIS A 105 0.71 20.65 -19.20
C HIS A 105 0.87 22.08 -18.67
N CYS A 106 1.23 22.23 -17.39
CA CYS A 106 1.24 23.56 -16.74
C CYS A 106 2.51 23.87 -15.93
N GLY A 107 3.47 22.95 -15.90
CA GLY A 107 4.74 23.11 -15.17
C GLY A 107 4.60 23.17 -13.65
N SER A 108 3.44 22.83 -13.09
CA SER A 108 3.25 22.80 -11.64
C SER A 108 3.77 21.51 -11.02
N THR A 109 4.43 21.62 -9.87
CA THR A 109 4.80 20.50 -8.99
C THR A 109 3.67 20.09 -8.04
N ASP A 110 2.52 20.78 -8.06
CA ASP A 110 1.35 20.45 -7.24
C ASP A 110 0.57 19.27 -7.86
N LEU A 111 1.18 18.09 -7.69
CA LEU A 111 0.65 16.80 -8.10
C LEU A 111 0.20 16.02 -6.87
N ARG A 112 -1.05 15.57 -6.89
CA ARG A 112 -1.58 14.68 -5.84
C ARG A 112 -1.75 13.27 -6.37
N THR A 113 -1.32 12.30 -5.55
CA THR A 113 -1.71 10.90 -5.75
C THR A 113 -3.20 10.76 -5.49
N ILE A 114 -3.89 10.11 -6.41
CA ILE A 114 -5.33 9.87 -6.28
C ILE A 114 -5.49 8.69 -5.34
N ARG A 115 -6.05 8.92 -4.16
CA ARG A 115 -6.26 7.86 -3.17
C ARG A 115 -7.54 7.09 -3.50
N SER A 116 -7.54 5.79 -3.24
CA SER A 116 -8.70 4.90 -3.37
C SER A 116 -9.89 5.26 -2.46
N SER A 117 -9.80 6.33 -1.65
CA SER A 117 -10.89 6.82 -0.80
C SER A 117 -11.62 8.04 -1.37
N GLU A 118 -11.08 8.71 -2.37
CA GLU A 118 -11.81 9.79 -3.06
C GLU A 118 -12.82 9.12 -4.01
N SER A 119 -14.11 9.47 -3.89
CA SER A 119 -15.14 9.00 -4.83
C SER A 119 -14.76 9.49 -6.23
N LEU A 120 -14.45 8.55 -7.11
CA LEU A 120 -14.02 8.79 -8.49
C LEU A 120 -15.22 8.99 -9.44
N GLU A 121 -16.43 8.93 -8.91
CA GLU A 121 -17.66 9.21 -9.65
C GLU A 121 -17.89 10.73 -9.66
N GLY A 122 -17.39 11.45 -10.67
CA GLY A 122 -17.79 12.86 -10.82
C GLY A 122 -16.85 13.83 -11.53
N PHE A 123 -16.06 13.40 -12.52
CA PHE A 123 -15.35 14.31 -13.43
C PHE A 123 -15.54 13.93 -14.91
#